data_AF-Q5LEM9-F1
#
_entry.id   AF-Q5LEM9-F1
#
_cell.length_a   1.000
_cell.length_b   1.000
_cell.length_c   1.000
_cell.angle_alpha   90.00
_cell.angle_beta   90.00
_cell.angle_gamma   90.00
#
_symmetry.space_group_name_H-M   'P 1'
#
loop_
_entity.id
_entity.type
_entity.pdbx_description
1 polymer ?
#
loop_
_entity_poly.entity_id
_entity_poly.type
_entity_poly.pdbx_seq_one_letter_code
_entity_poly.pdbx_strand_id
1 'polypeptide(L)'
;MHQFQEQSEAMQRNPHSYQIATGYRTFYSLSLIYQPITKKRLFLIKKGNNVYAILPRYPKNKIVLKDIQTTGRTKITLLGSDKKVQWKQKGNDIEVIMPLLYVDELPCDYAWVLKLEKISE
;
A
#
# COMPACT_ATOMS: atom_id res chain seq x y z
N MET A 1 -39.43 -43.13 9.29
CA MET A 1 -38.28 -43.70 8.54
C MET A 1 -38.42 -43.58 7.01
N HIS A 2 -39.34 -42.75 6.48
CA HIS A 2 -39.53 -42.61 5.02
C HIS A 2 -39.44 -41.15 4.52
N GLN A 3 -39.26 -40.19 5.43
CA GLN A 3 -39.20 -38.75 5.09
C GLN A 3 -37.78 -38.17 5.19
N PHE A 4 -36.84 -38.96 5.74
CA PHE A 4 -35.42 -38.59 5.84
C PHE A 4 -34.60 -39.00 4.62
N GLN A 5 -35.09 -39.96 3.81
CA GLN A 5 -34.40 -40.42 2.60
C GLN A 5 -34.60 -39.43 1.44
N GLU A 6 -35.80 -38.87 1.31
CA GLU A 6 -36.18 -37.96 0.21
C GLU A 6 -35.38 -36.63 0.24
N GLN A 7 -34.95 -36.20 1.42
CA GLN A 7 -34.09 -35.01 1.59
C GLN A 7 -32.65 -35.26 1.12
N SER A 8 -32.18 -36.51 1.11
CA SER A 8 -30.82 -36.85 0.66
C SER A 8 -30.68 -36.89 -0.86
N GLU A 9 -31.76 -37.23 -1.58
CA GLU A 9 -31.77 -37.30 -3.05
C GLU A 9 -31.97 -35.94 -3.72
N ALA A 10 -32.60 -34.99 -3.04
CA ALA A 10 -32.67 -33.59 -3.50
C ALA A 10 -31.28 -32.90 -3.51
N MET A 11 -30.30 -33.49 -2.82
CA MET A 11 -28.93 -32.97 -2.70
C MET A 11 -27.98 -33.50 -3.80
N GLN A 12 -28.51 -33.87 -4.98
CA GLN A 12 -27.70 -34.25 -6.15
C GLN A 12 -28.04 -33.49 -7.45
N ARG A 13 -28.98 -32.52 -7.44
CA ARG A 13 -29.34 -31.74 -8.64
C ARG A 13 -28.98 -30.25 -8.61
N ASN A 14 -27.94 -29.88 -7.88
CA ASN A 14 -27.28 -28.59 -8.07
C ASN A 14 -25.78 -28.73 -7.82
N PRO A 15 -24.90 -28.54 -8.82
CA PRO A 15 -23.46 -28.78 -8.69
C PRO A 15 -22.71 -27.79 -7.77
N HIS A 16 -23.41 -26.94 -7.00
CA HIS A 16 -22.79 -25.83 -6.27
C HIS A 16 -23.03 -25.81 -4.75
N SER A 17 -23.27 -26.95 -4.11
CA SER A 17 -23.33 -27.02 -2.64
C SER A 17 -22.89 -28.38 -2.09
N TYR A 18 -21.59 -28.65 -2.10
CA TYR A 18 -21.01 -29.65 -1.20
C TYR A 18 -20.82 -29.03 0.19
N GLN A 19 -21.73 -29.32 1.12
CA GLN A 19 -21.43 -29.23 2.55
C GLN A 19 -21.35 -30.64 3.11
N ILE A 20 -20.13 -31.04 3.44
CA ILE A 20 -19.78 -32.33 4.04
C ILE A 20 -20.01 -32.23 5.54
N ALA A 21 -21.00 -32.97 6.05
CA ALA A 21 -21.16 -33.24 7.47
C ALA A 21 -20.41 -34.54 7.79
N THR A 22 -19.18 -34.46 8.26
CA THR A 22 -18.54 -35.57 9.00
C THR A 22 -17.32 -35.10 9.77
N GLY A 23 -17.50 -34.96 11.10
CA GLY A 23 -16.51 -35.30 12.11
C GLY A 23 -15.25 -34.43 12.24
N TYR A 24 -14.75 -34.35 13.48
CA TYR A 24 -13.38 -33.97 13.86
C TYR A 24 -12.87 -32.56 13.51
N ARG A 25 -13.08 -31.66 14.48
CA ARG A 25 -12.01 -30.95 15.21
C ARG A 25 -11.15 -29.96 14.39
N THR A 26 -11.50 -28.69 14.59
CA THR A 26 -10.63 -27.51 14.51
C THR A 26 -10.46 -26.85 13.13
N PHE A 27 -11.49 -26.15 12.67
CA PHE A 27 -11.34 -25.08 11.68
C PHE A 27 -10.87 -23.79 12.38
N TYR A 28 -9.63 -23.75 12.89
CA TYR A 28 -9.04 -22.46 13.26
C TYR A 28 -8.78 -21.68 11.96
N SER A 29 -9.73 -20.81 11.62
CA SER A 29 -9.49 -19.41 11.26
C SER A 29 -8.34 -19.12 10.28
N LEU A 30 -8.27 -19.78 9.13
CA LEU A 30 -7.47 -19.29 8.00
C LEU A 30 -8.04 -17.98 7.41
N SER A 31 -9.28 -17.62 7.74
CA SER A 31 -9.95 -16.39 7.31
C SER A 31 -9.51 -15.12 8.05
N LEU A 32 -8.83 -15.22 9.19
CA LEU A 32 -8.40 -14.05 9.98
C LEU A 32 -6.98 -13.55 9.67
N ILE A 33 -6.28 -14.18 8.72
CA ILE A 33 -4.91 -13.77 8.32
C ILE A 33 -4.83 -13.41 6.84
N TYR A 34 -5.95 -13.09 6.19
CA TYR A 34 -5.87 -12.27 4.99
C TYR A 34 -6.10 -10.82 5.38
N GLN A 35 -5.10 -10.22 6.01
CA GLN A 35 -4.98 -8.77 5.99
C GLN A 35 -4.62 -8.44 4.54
N PRO A 36 -5.50 -7.79 3.76
CA PRO A 36 -5.09 -7.37 2.43
C PRO A 36 -3.88 -6.46 2.64
N ILE A 37 -2.82 -6.67 1.84
CA ILE A 37 -1.57 -5.91 1.92
C ILE A 37 -1.81 -4.49 1.36
N THR A 38 -2.85 -3.81 1.85
CA THR A 38 -3.29 -2.49 1.41
C THR A 38 -2.75 -1.39 2.32
N LYS A 39 -1.71 -1.67 3.11
CA LYS A 39 -0.91 -0.59 3.69
C LYS A 39 0.03 -0.10 2.59
N LYS A 40 -0.23 1.10 2.05
CA LYS A 40 0.79 1.86 1.30
C LYS A 40 1.99 2.01 2.23
N ARG A 41 3.01 1.16 2.06
CA ARG A 41 4.23 1.19 2.85
C ARG A 41 5.10 2.32 2.31
N LEU A 42 5.38 3.30 3.15
CA LEU A 42 6.32 4.38 2.93
C LEU A 42 7.36 4.25 4.03
N PHE A 43 8.64 4.20 3.66
CA PHE A 43 9.73 4.15 4.63
C PHE A 43 10.42 5.51 4.67
N LEU A 44 10.53 6.10 5.86
CA LEU A 44 11.19 7.37 6.08
C LEU A 44 12.52 7.12 6.80
N ILE A 45 13.60 7.65 6.24
CA ILE A 45 14.94 7.58 6.83
C ILE A 45 15.42 9.02 7.03
N LYS A 46 15.69 9.40 8.28
CA LYS A 46 16.29 10.70 8.61
C LYS A 46 17.81 10.53 8.76
N LYS A 47 18.58 11.37 8.07
CA LYS A 47 20.05 11.46 8.19
C LYS A 47 20.42 12.94 8.36
N GLY A 48 20.61 13.37 9.60
CA GLY A 48 20.78 14.79 9.93
C GLY A 48 19.56 15.61 9.49
N ASN A 49 19.81 16.70 8.75
CA ASN A 49 18.79 17.59 8.19
C ASN A 49 18.18 17.10 6.85
N ASN A 50 18.43 15.84 6.47
CA ASN A 50 17.89 15.26 5.24
C ASN A 50 16.97 14.09 5.57
N VAL A 51 15.85 13.99 4.85
CA VAL A 51 14.92 12.85 4.93
C VAL A 51 14.81 12.18 3.59
N TYR A 52 14.86 10.86 3.60
CA TYR A 52 14.70 10.01 2.44
C TYR A 52 13.39 9.24 2.60
N ALA A 53 12.44 9.51 1.73
CA ALA A 53 11.18 8.80 1.62
C ALA A 53 11.33 7.72 0.54
N ILE A 54 11.41 6.46 0.94
CA ILE A 54 11.47 5.31 0.04
C ILE A 54 10.06 4.79 -0.21
N LEU A 55 9.66 4.82 -1.47
CA LEU A 55 8.38 4.39 -1.97
C LEU A 55 8.57 3.10 -2.79
N PRO A 56 8.21 1.92 -2.27
CA PRO A 56 8.21 0.67 -3.04
C PRO A 56 7.13 0.65 -4.12
N ARG A 57 6.21 1.63 -4.14
CA ARG A 57 5.19 1.77 -5.17
C ARG A 57 4.96 3.22 -5.51
N TYR A 58 5.06 3.57 -6.79
CA TYR A 58 4.84 4.92 -7.26
C TYR A 58 3.39 5.38 -7.01
N PRO A 59 3.18 6.51 -6.30
CA PRO A 59 1.85 7.08 -6.12
C PRO A 59 1.36 7.68 -7.45
N LYS A 60 0.10 7.41 -7.83
CA LYS A 60 -0.46 7.91 -9.10
C LYS A 60 -0.66 9.44 -9.17
N ASN A 61 -0.81 10.12 -8.03
CA ASN A 61 -1.10 11.56 -7.98
C ASN A 61 -0.21 12.28 -6.97
N LYS A 62 -0.35 11.88 -5.71
CA LYS A 62 0.27 12.57 -4.58
C LYS A 62 0.60 11.61 -3.47
N ILE A 63 1.59 12.00 -2.67
CA ILE A 63 1.95 11.36 -1.43
C ILE A 63 1.98 12.41 -0.34
N VAL A 64 1.47 12.04 0.84
CA VAL A 64 1.54 12.88 2.04
C VAL A 64 2.61 12.30 2.94
N LEU A 65 3.64 13.10 3.23
CA LEU A 65 4.66 12.79 4.21
C LEU A 65 4.22 13.45 5.51
N LYS A 66 3.98 12.63 6.54
CA LYS A 66 3.48 13.11 7.83
C LYS A 66 4.61 13.53 8.75
N ASP A 67 4.34 14.50 9.61
CA ASP A 67 5.25 14.97 10.66
C ASP A 67 6.61 15.44 10.13
N ILE A 68 6.61 16.13 8.98
CA ILE A 68 7.83 16.75 8.42
C ILE A 68 7.64 18.26 8.36
N GLN A 69 8.39 18.97 9.20
CA GLN A 69 8.44 20.42 9.18
C GLN A 69 9.47 20.91 8.15
N THR A 70 9.02 21.74 7.21
CA THR A 70 9.89 22.32 6.18
C THR A 70 10.38 23.70 6.58
N THR A 71 11.65 23.99 6.32
CA THR A 71 12.17 25.37 6.32
C THR A 71 11.97 26.01 4.95
N GLY A 72 12.02 27.35 4.84
CA GLY A 72 11.95 28.06 3.56
C GLY A 72 13.09 27.72 2.57
N ARG A 73 14.10 26.95 2.98
CA ARG A 73 15.21 26.47 2.13
C ARG A 73 15.07 24.98 1.77
N THR A 74 13.94 24.37 2.11
CA THR A 74 13.71 22.93 1.87
C THR A 74 13.65 22.67 0.38
N LYS A 75 14.36 21.64 -0.06
CA LYS A 75 14.33 21.17 -1.45
C LYS A 75 13.88 19.73 -1.48
N ILE A 76 12.88 19.42 -2.29
CA ILE A 76 12.39 18.05 -2.50
C ILE A 76 12.73 17.65 -3.92
N THR A 77 13.42 16.53 -4.07
CA THR A 77 13.85 15.98 -5.36
C THR A 77 13.52 14.50 -5.43
N LEU A 78 13.18 14.01 -6.62
CA LEU A 78 13.02 12.59 -6.89
C LEU A 78 14.35 12.04 -7.39
N LEU A 79 14.94 11.09 -6.65
CA LEU A 79 16.20 10.49 -7.08
C LEU A 79 15.98 9.66 -8.35
N GLY A 80 16.91 9.80 -9.29
CA GLY A 80 16.87 9.14 -10.59
C GLY A 80 16.06 9.88 -11.66
N SER A 81 15.44 11.01 -11.33
CA SER A 81 14.69 11.80 -12.32
C SER A 81 15.08 13.28 -12.27
N ASP A 82 15.29 13.88 -13.43
CA ASP A 82 15.48 15.34 -13.57
C ASP A 82 14.17 16.12 -13.53
N LYS A 83 13.02 15.43 -13.37
CA LYS A 83 11.72 16.09 -13.30
C LYS A 83 11.57 16.90 -12.01
N LYS A 84 11.04 18.12 -12.17
CA LYS A 84 10.70 18.98 -11.04
C LYS A 84 9.54 18.36 -10.26
N VAL A 85 9.75 18.18 -8.96
CA VAL A 85 8.73 17.70 -8.03
C VAL A 85 8.04 18.90 -7.40
N GLN A 86 6.72 19.00 -7.55
CA GLN A 86 5.92 20.02 -6.90
C GLN A 86 5.51 19.55 -5.51
N TRP A 87 5.60 20.41 -4.51
CA TRP A 87 5.22 20.07 -3.14
C TRP A 87 4.67 21.30 -2.40
N LYS A 88 3.87 21.05 -1.38
CA LYS A 88 3.27 22.09 -0.53
C LYS A 88 3.19 21.63 0.93
N GLN A 89 3.52 22.53 1.86
CA GLN A 89 3.32 22.29 3.29
C GLN A 89 1.84 22.49 3.65
N LYS A 90 1.27 21.54 4.39
CA LYS A 90 -0.11 21.54 4.86
C LYS A 90 -0.12 21.22 6.37
N GLY A 91 0.05 22.25 7.19
CA GLY A 91 0.23 22.09 8.64
C GLY A 91 1.56 21.39 8.94
N ASN A 92 1.50 20.27 9.67
CA ASN A 92 2.67 19.44 9.99
C ASN A 92 3.01 18.41 8.90
N ASP A 93 2.19 18.33 7.85
CA ASP A 93 2.36 17.39 6.76
C ASP A 93 2.89 18.08 5.50
N ILE A 94 3.59 17.33 4.66
CA ILE A 94 3.99 17.76 3.32
C ILE A 94 3.22 16.95 2.28
N GLU A 95 2.53 17.65 1.41
CA GLU A 95 1.89 17.05 0.24
C GLU A 95 2.84 17.20 -0.96
N VAL A 96 3.35 16.07 -1.44
CA VAL A 96 4.21 16.00 -2.62
C VAL A 96 3.38 15.51 -3.80
N ILE A 97 3.34 16.30 -4.86
CA ILE A 97 2.71 15.95 -6.14
C ILE A 97 3.75 15.18 -6.95
N MET A 98 3.44 13.92 -7.25
CA MET A 98 4.34 13.08 -8.00
C MET A 98 4.30 13.49 -9.48
N PRO A 99 5.45 13.72 -10.13
CA PRO A 99 5.47 14.01 -11.56
C PRO A 99 4.93 12.80 -12.34
N LEU A 100 4.25 13.04 -13.46
CA LEU A 100 3.87 11.95 -14.36
C LEU A 100 5.16 11.42 -15.00
N LEU A 101 5.45 10.13 -14.78
CA LEU A 101 6.55 9.41 -15.41
C LEU A 101 5.95 8.43 -16.40
N TYR A 102 6.44 8.43 -17.64
CA TYR A 102 6.15 7.37 -18.59
C TYR A 102 7.02 6.15 -18.27
N VAL A 103 6.62 4.96 -18.73
CA VAL A 103 7.33 3.70 -18.44
C VAL A 103 8.82 3.79 -18.81
N ASP A 104 9.14 4.39 -19.96
CA ASP A 104 10.52 4.65 -20.41
C ASP A 104 11.30 5.66 -19.55
N GLU A 105 10.63 6.49 -18.76
CA GLU A 105 11.25 7.51 -17.90
C GLU A 105 11.29 7.07 -16.43
N LEU A 106 10.89 5.84 -16.13
CA LEU A 106 10.95 5.31 -14.78
C LEU A 106 12.42 5.09 -14.40
N PRO A 107 12.91 5.72 -13.31
CA PRO A 107 14.30 5.56 -12.91
C PRO A 107 14.65 4.15 -12.42
N CYS A 108 13.64 3.34 -12.08
CA CYS A 108 13.78 2.01 -11.50
C CYS A 108 12.43 1.28 -11.49
N ASP A 109 12.44 -0.04 -11.70
CA ASP A 109 11.24 -0.90 -11.61
C ASP A 109 10.80 -1.22 -10.17
N TYR A 110 11.65 -0.90 -9.18
CA TYR A 110 11.54 -1.46 -7.84
C TYR A 110 11.13 -0.45 -6.76
N ALA A 111 11.79 0.70 -6.69
CA ALA A 111 11.51 1.70 -5.66
C ALA A 111 11.89 3.12 -6.11
N TRP A 112 11.13 4.09 -5.64
CA TRP A 112 11.35 5.51 -5.85
C TRP A 112 11.75 6.18 -4.55
N VAL A 113 12.70 7.11 -4.61
CA VAL A 113 13.19 7.78 -3.41
C VAL A 113 13.02 9.28 -3.54
N LEU A 114 12.22 9.87 -2.66
CA LEU A 114 12.13 11.31 -2.49
C LEU A 114 13.17 11.75 -1.47
N LYS A 115 14.08 12.62 -1.90
CA LYS A 115 15.07 13.26 -1.03
C LYS A 115 14.57 14.65 -0.65
N LEU A 116 14.38 14.85 0.65
CA LEU A 116 14.07 16.13 1.27
C LEU A 116 15.33 16.65 1.93
N GLU A 117 15.78 17.82 1.51
CA GLU A 117 16.99 18.46 2.02
C GLU A 117 16.64 19.68 2.88
N LYS A 118 17.42 19.90 3.94
CA LYS A 118 17.30 21.08 4.84
C LYS A 118 15.95 21.18 5.55
N ILE A 119 15.45 20.04 6.03
CA ILE A 119 14.28 20.03 6.92
C ILE A 119 14.64 20.61 8.30
N SER A 120 13.66 21.22 8.98
CA SER A 120 13.87 21.72 10.35
C SER A 120 13.90 20.54 11.32
N GLU A 121 14.63 20.73 12.42
CA GLU A 121 14.70 19.77 13.52
C GLU A 121 13.47 19.83 14.43
#